data_AF-A0A2S7WTH7-F1
#
_entry.id   AF-A0A2S7WTH7-F1
#
_cell.length_a   1.000
_cell.length_b   1.000
_cell.length_c   1.000
_cell.angle_alpha   90.00
_cell.angle_beta   90.00
_cell.angle_gamma   90.00
#
_symmetry.space_group_name_H-M   'P 1'
#
loop_
_entity.id
_entity.type
_entity.pdbx_description
1 polymer ?
#
loop_
_entity_poly.entity_id
_entity_poly.type
_entity_poly.pdbx_seq_one_letter_code
_entity_poly.pdbx_strand_id
1 'polypeptide(L)'
;MNDFLFYLTRYGIYLIQILVAFLILKSIFSTTLKSHHSKWNTLIDNFNFSTQEFYKLLKEELQNQGIKRIKIEQVSLKEGNTFSSRRSYLRATWKEYQYDICAAPFGKGFFISWWLLYKNSLGQLIISKIPFVGGWLARKLYPVTYYKIDTASMFISYAQAAVLKVIDDITKSQGVRALSEQERKPTLQDIFKR
;
A
#
# COMPACT_ATOMS: atom_id res chain seq x y z
N MET A 1 -47.43 -29.96 -24.67
CA MET A 1 -46.65 -29.04 -23.81
C MET A 1 -45.98 -28.06 -24.75
N ASN A 2 -46.38 -26.79 -24.76
CA ASN A 2 -46.05 -25.83 -25.83
C ASN A 2 -44.54 -25.78 -26.09
N ASP A 3 -44.12 -26.05 -27.32
CA ASP A 3 -42.71 -26.02 -27.76
C ASP A 3 -42.06 -24.68 -27.43
N PHE A 4 -42.84 -23.60 -27.48
CA PHE A 4 -42.42 -22.28 -27.04
C PHE A 4 -41.93 -22.24 -25.58
N LEU A 5 -42.64 -22.90 -24.65
CA LEU A 5 -42.26 -22.94 -23.24
C LEU A 5 -41.00 -23.80 -23.02
N PHE A 6 -40.83 -24.86 -23.82
CA PHE A 6 -39.65 -25.72 -23.80
C PHE A 6 -38.39 -24.98 -24.28
N TYR A 7 -38.47 -24.26 -25.40
CA TYR A 7 -37.35 -23.45 -25.86
C TYR A 7 -37.05 -22.28 -24.92
N LEU A 8 -38.07 -21.60 -24.40
CA LEU A 8 -37.88 -20.48 -23.46
C LEU A 8 -37.17 -20.93 -22.18
N THR A 9 -37.56 -22.07 -21.62
CA THR A 9 -36.91 -22.63 -20.42
C THR A 9 -35.48 -23.11 -20.73
N ARG A 10 -35.26 -23.79 -21.85
CA ARG A 10 -33.93 -24.30 -22.23
C ARG A 10 -32.92 -23.18 -22.52
N TYR A 11 -33.30 -22.19 -23.33
CA TYR A 11 -32.44 -21.02 -23.61
C TYR A 11 -32.28 -20.12 -22.38
N GLY A 12 -33.32 -19.99 -21.54
CA GLY A 12 -33.27 -19.29 -20.27
C GLY A 12 -32.24 -19.89 -19.30
N ILE A 13 -32.16 -21.23 -19.22
CA ILE A 13 -31.17 -21.93 -18.39
C ILE A 13 -29.74 -21.67 -18.89
N TYR A 14 -29.48 -21.71 -20.20
CA TYR A 14 -28.16 -21.39 -20.74
C TYR A 14 -27.75 -19.94 -20.46
N LEU A 15 -28.69 -18.99 -20.57
CA LEU A 15 -28.46 -17.58 -20.19
C LEU A 15 -28.10 -17.43 -18.71
N ILE A 16 -28.82 -18.13 -17.82
CA ILE A 16 -28.51 -18.15 -16.38
C ILE A 16 -27.13 -18.77 -16.14
N GLN A 17 -26.78 -19.87 -16.79
CA GLN A 17 -25.46 -20.51 -16.67
C GLN A 17 -24.32 -19.58 -17.12
N ILE A 18 -24.49 -18.88 -18.25
CA ILE A 18 -23.52 -17.89 -18.74
C ILE A 18 -23.39 -16.72 -17.75
N LEU A 19 -24.50 -16.24 -17.21
CA LEU A 19 -24.53 -15.12 -16.28
C LEU A 19 -23.88 -15.50 -14.94
N VAL A 20 -24.15 -16.70 -14.43
CA VAL A 20 -23.49 -17.26 -13.24
C VAL A 20 -21.99 -17.46 -13.50
N ALA A 21 -21.60 -18.03 -14.65
CA ALA A 21 -20.19 -18.17 -15.03
C ALA A 21 -19.49 -16.80 -15.13
N PHE A 22 -20.16 -15.79 -15.71
CA PHE A 22 -19.65 -14.43 -15.79
C PHE A 22 -19.50 -13.77 -14.42
N LEU A 23 -20.48 -13.93 -13.51
CA LEU A 23 -20.39 -13.41 -12.15
C LEU A 23 -19.26 -14.09 -11.36
N ILE A 24 -19.08 -15.41 -11.55
CA ILE A 24 -17.97 -16.17 -10.96
C ILE A 24 -16.64 -15.66 -11.51
N LEU A 25 -16.49 -15.51 -12.82
CA LEU A 25 -15.29 -14.94 -13.46
C LEU A 25 -15.01 -13.54 -12.95
N LYS A 26 -16.02 -12.65 -12.92
CA LYS A 26 -15.88 -11.29 -12.40
C LYS A 26 -15.44 -11.29 -10.93
N SER A 27 -16.00 -12.16 -10.10
CA SER A 27 -15.60 -12.32 -8.70
C SER A 27 -14.13 -12.75 -8.60
N ILE A 28 -13.70 -13.74 -9.38
CA ILE A 28 -12.30 -14.24 -9.42
C ILE A 28 -11.33 -13.12 -9.85
N PHE A 29 -11.69 -12.31 -10.84
CA PHE A 29 -10.82 -11.25 -11.36
C PHE A 29 -10.87 -9.94 -10.54
N SER A 30 -11.83 -9.81 -9.60
CA SER A 30 -11.99 -8.60 -8.79
C SER A 30 -11.15 -8.57 -7.51
N THR A 31 -10.62 -9.71 -7.05
CA THR A 31 -9.85 -9.76 -5.81
C THR A 31 -8.44 -9.22 -6.02
N THR A 32 -8.23 -7.97 -5.65
CA THR A 32 -6.89 -7.38 -5.53
C THR A 32 -6.38 -7.64 -4.12
N LEU A 33 -5.39 -8.53 -3.98
CA LEU A 33 -4.69 -8.71 -2.72
C LEU A 33 -3.74 -7.54 -2.49
N LYS A 34 -4.25 -6.43 -1.94
CA LYS A 34 -3.42 -5.39 -1.33
C LYS A 34 -3.34 -5.66 0.16
N SER A 35 -2.29 -6.34 0.60
CA SER A 35 -1.94 -6.42 2.01
C SER A 35 -1.01 -5.26 2.34
N HIS A 36 -1.51 -4.26 3.07
CA HIS A 36 -0.67 -3.29 3.77
C HIS A 36 -0.29 -3.87 5.14
N HIS A 37 0.96 -3.68 5.56
CA HIS A 37 1.44 -4.22 6.84
C HIS A 37 1.30 -3.23 7.98
N SER A 38 1.61 -1.96 7.72
CA SER A 38 1.67 -0.91 8.73
C SER A 38 1.50 0.45 8.07
N LYS A 39 0.98 1.40 8.85
CA LYS A 39 0.82 2.79 8.43
C LYS A 39 1.10 3.72 9.59
N TRP A 40 1.39 4.96 9.26
CA TRP A 40 1.50 6.05 10.22
C TRP A 40 1.14 7.35 9.53
N ASN A 41 0.66 8.29 10.32
CA ASN A 41 0.41 9.65 9.89
C ASN A 41 0.54 10.63 11.05
N THR A 42 0.87 11.87 10.71
CA THR A 42 0.85 13.00 11.61
C THR A 42 0.51 14.27 10.85
N LEU A 43 -0.01 15.26 11.56
CA LEU A 43 -0.24 16.61 11.07
C LEU A 43 0.56 17.58 11.93
N ILE A 44 1.43 18.36 11.31
CA ILE A 44 2.18 19.41 12.00
C ILE A 44 1.40 20.72 11.80
N ASP A 45 0.81 21.24 12.87
CA ASP A 45 0.02 22.47 12.82
C ASP A 45 0.88 23.71 12.57
N ASN A 46 0.31 24.69 11.86
CA ASN A 46 0.97 25.97 11.53
C ASN A 46 2.32 25.80 10.83
N PHE A 47 2.46 24.75 10.04
CA PHE A 47 3.67 24.43 9.29
C PHE A 47 3.35 24.41 7.80
N ASN A 48 4.04 25.26 7.03
CA ASN A 48 3.92 25.30 5.57
C ASN A 48 5.28 25.00 4.96
N PHE A 49 5.41 23.81 4.37
CA PHE A 49 6.65 23.33 3.79
C PHE A 49 6.41 22.81 2.37
N SER A 50 7.46 22.87 1.53
CA SER A 50 7.36 22.35 0.16
C SER A 50 7.44 20.82 0.16
N THR A 51 6.43 20.16 -0.41
CA THR A 51 6.44 18.71 -0.63
C THR A 51 7.68 18.23 -1.40
N GLN A 52 8.09 18.98 -2.43
CA GLN A 52 9.23 18.60 -3.27
C GLN A 52 10.54 18.70 -2.48
N GLU A 53 10.68 19.74 -1.66
CA GLU A 53 11.84 19.93 -0.79
C GLU A 53 11.90 18.83 0.27
N PHE A 54 10.76 18.49 0.88
CA PHE A 54 10.67 17.38 1.82
C PHE A 54 11.12 16.06 1.18
N TYR A 55 10.64 15.76 -0.03
CA TYR A 55 11.04 14.54 -0.74
C TYR A 55 12.53 14.54 -1.15
N LYS A 56 13.11 15.70 -1.45
CA LYS A 56 14.55 15.81 -1.71
C LYS A 56 15.36 15.46 -0.46
N LEU A 57 15.08 16.12 0.67
CA LEU A 57 15.78 15.89 1.94
C LEU A 57 15.65 14.44 2.41
N LEU A 58 14.44 13.89 2.32
CA LEU A 58 14.16 12.51 2.70
C LEU A 58 14.84 11.49 1.79
N LYS A 59 14.93 11.77 0.49
CA LYS A 59 15.69 10.91 -0.43
C LYS A 59 17.17 10.91 -0.06
N GLU A 60 17.76 12.06 0.21
CA GLU A 60 19.16 12.19 0.65
C GLU A 60 19.40 11.42 1.95
N GLU A 61 18.53 11.58 2.95
CA GLU A 61 18.64 10.87 4.22
C GLU A 61 18.54 9.34 4.06
N LEU A 62 17.56 8.86 3.29
CA LEU A 62 17.38 7.43 3.04
C LEU A 62 18.57 6.81 2.28
N GLN A 63 19.26 7.59 1.44
CA GLN A 63 20.48 7.16 0.74
C GLN A 63 21.69 7.12 1.66
N ASN A 64 21.81 8.09 2.58
CA ASN A 64 22.95 8.22 3.47
C ASN A 64 23.04 7.12 4.54
N GLN A 65 21.91 6.53 4.94
CA GLN A 65 21.89 5.53 6.00
C GLN A 65 22.34 4.11 5.56
N GLY A 66 22.85 3.94 4.34
CA GLY A 66 23.71 2.80 3.98
C GLY A 66 23.01 1.47 3.64
N ILE A 67 21.68 1.44 3.49
CA ILE A 67 20.99 0.24 2.98
C ILE A 67 21.41 -0.04 1.53
N LYS A 68 22.07 -1.18 1.32
CA LYS A 68 22.41 -1.66 -0.03
C LYS A 68 21.14 -2.03 -0.79
N ARG A 69 21.09 -1.64 -2.08
CA ARG A 69 20.02 -1.97 -3.04
C ARG A 69 18.64 -1.37 -2.70
N ILE A 70 18.58 -0.25 -1.99
CA ILE A 70 17.35 0.54 -1.88
C ILE A 70 17.12 1.33 -3.17
N LYS A 71 15.90 1.25 -3.71
CA LYS A 71 15.47 2.07 -4.86
C LYS A 71 14.50 3.14 -4.37
N ILE A 72 14.81 4.41 -4.63
CA ILE A 72 13.98 5.54 -4.19
C ILE A 72 13.51 6.29 -5.44
N GLU A 73 12.19 6.43 -5.60
CA GLU A 73 11.58 7.11 -6.73
C GLU A 73 10.34 7.88 -6.31
N GLN A 74 10.06 9.01 -6.97
CA GLN A 74 8.82 9.73 -6.78
C GLN A 74 7.75 9.13 -7.71
N VAL A 75 6.63 8.69 -7.15
CA VAL A 75 5.54 8.05 -7.87
C VAL A 75 4.27 8.87 -7.75
N SER A 76 3.45 8.86 -8.80
CA SER A 76 2.14 9.51 -8.81
C SER A 76 1.07 8.42 -8.87
N LEU A 77 0.37 8.21 -7.76
CA LEU A 77 -0.64 7.16 -7.62
C LEU A 77 -2.04 7.76 -7.78
N LYS A 78 -2.90 7.08 -8.54
CA LYS A 78 -4.32 7.45 -8.66
C LYS A 78 -5.03 7.21 -7.31
N GLU A 79 -5.83 8.18 -6.88
CA GLU A 79 -6.63 8.06 -5.65
C GLU A 79 -7.77 7.04 -5.77
N GLY A 80 -8.23 6.76 -7.00
CA GLY A 80 -9.27 5.78 -7.27
C GLY A 80 -9.22 5.28 -8.73
N ASN A 81 -10.34 5.41 -9.42
CA ASN A 81 -10.53 4.86 -10.76
C ASN A 81 -9.76 5.65 -11.84
N THR A 82 -9.90 5.24 -13.10
CA THR A 82 -9.15 5.77 -14.26
C THR A 82 -9.15 7.29 -14.36
N PHE A 83 -10.21 7.96 -13.90
CA PHE A 83 -10.44 9.41 -13.94
C PHE A 83 -10.12 10.15 -12.63
N SER A 84 -9.61 9.49 -11.59
CA SER A 84 -9.34 10.16 -10.32
C SER A 84 -8.13 11.10 -10.39
N SER A 85 -8.09 12.04 -9.45
CA SER A 85 -6.90 12.76 -9.03
C SER A 85 -5.74 11.81 -8.73
N ARG A 86 -4.53 12.36 -8.80
CA ARG A 86 -3.30 11.65 -8.45
C ARG A 86 -2.62 12.32 -7.28
N ARG A 87 -2.06 11.52 -6.39
CA ARG A 87 -1.26 11.97 -5.25
C ARG A 87 0.19 11.54 -5.44
N SER A 88 1.11 12.44 -5.16
CA SER A 88 2.55 12.17 -5.27
C SER A 88 3.08 11.57 -3.97
N TYR A 89 3.86 10.51 -4.10
CA TYR A 89 4.53 9.81 -3.00
C TYR A 89 6.01 9.69 -3.30
N LEU A 90 6.84 9.69 -2.26
CA LEU A 90 8.20 9.18 -2.33
C LEU A 90 8.17 7.69 -1.97
N ARG A 91 8.50 6.83 -2.93
CA ARG A 91 8.53 5.37 -2.76
C ARG A 91 9.95 4.90 -2.53
N ALA A 92 10.19 4.30 -1.38
CA ALA A 92 11.40 3.53 -1.10
C ALA A 92 11.08 2.03 -1.24
N THR A 93 11.75 1.36 -2.17
CA THR A 93 11.61 -0.09 -2.41
C THR A 93 12.87 -0.80 -1.97
N TRP A 94 12.72 -1.82 -1.13
CA TRP A 94 13.81 -2.71 -0.71
C TRP A 94 13.31 -4.15 -0.65
N LYS A 95 13.98 -5.07 -1.36
CA LYS A 95 13.52 -6.45 -1.54
C LYS A 95 12.05 -6.52 -2.02
N GLU A 96 11.17 -7.14 -1.23
CA GLU A 96 9.74 -7.27 -1.50
C GLU A 96 8.91 -6.23 -0.73
N TYR A 97 9.53 -5.16 -0.22
CA TYR A 97 8.88 -4.16 0.60
C TYR A 97 8.85 -2.80 -0.13
N GLN A 98 7.70 -2.15 -0.10
CA GLN A 98 7.52 -0.79 -0.60
C GLN A 98 7.04 0.11 0.53
N TYR A 99 7.78 1.18 0.77
CA TYR A 99 7.48 2.17 1.77
C TYR A 99 7.14 3.47 1.06
N ASP A 100 5.84 3.78 1.01
CA ASP A 100 5.29 4.91 0.27
C ASP A 100 4.99 6.05 1.23
N ILE A 101 5.69 7.17 1.07
CA ILE A 101 5.63 8.33 1.95
C ILE A 101 4.92 9.46 1.22
N CYS A 102 3.91 10.05 1.86
CA CYS A 102 3.22 11.23 1.40
C CYS A 102 3.52 12.40 2.33
N ALA A 103 3.83 13.55 1.75
CA ALA A 103 3.91 14.82 2.45
C ALA A 103 3.15 15.87 1.65
N ALA A 104 2.21 16.58 2.28
CA ALA A 104 1.39 17.57 1.60
C ALA A 104 0.92 18.66 2.56
N PRO A 105 0.85 19.93 2.13
CA PRO A 105 0.12 20.96 2.86
C PRO A 105 -1.34 20.55 3.04
N PHE A 106 -1.87 20.71 4.24
CA PHE A 106 -3.24 20.38 4.59
C PHE A 106 -3.82 21.43 5.55
N GLY A 107 -4.68 22.30 5.03
CA GLY A 107 -5.19 23.45 5.77
C GLY A 107 -4.06 24.40 6.17
N LYS A 108 -3.94 24.68 7.47
CA LYS A 108 -2.84 25.49 8.05
C LYS A 108 -1.62 24.66 8.45
N GLY A 109 -1.64 23.35 8.23
CA GLY A 109 -0.57 22.46 8.64
C GLY A 109 0.06 21.71 7.47
N PHE A 110 1.02 20.85 7.81
CA PHE A 110 1.69 19.97 6.88
C PHE A 110 1.44 18.52 7.29
N PHE A 111 0.76 17.78 6.42
CA PHE A 111 0.39 16.40 6.64
C PHE A 111 1.47 15.46 6.12
N ILE A 112 1.89 14.52 6.96
CA ILE A 112 2.87 13.49 6.59
C ILE A 112 2.26 12.14 6.92
N SER A 113 2.38 11.19 5.99
CA SER A 113 1.94 9.81 6.22
C SER A 113 2.80 8.84 5.43
N TRP A 114 2.80 7.58 5.85
CA TRP A 114 3.39 6.52 5.05
C TRP A 114 2.66 5.20 5.22
N TRP A 115 2.88 4.33 4.23
CA TRP A 115 2.35 2.98 4.16
C TRP A 115 3.46 2.00 3.82
N LEU A 116 3.54 0.89 4.56
CA LEU A 116 4.34 -0.26 4.16
C LEU A 116 3.46 -1.28 3.43
N LEU A 117 3.85 -1.61 2.21
CA LEU A 117 3.19 -2.57 1.34
C LEU A 117 4.14 -3.75 1.06
N TYR A 118 3.56 -4.96 1.05
CA TYR A 118 4.25 -6.13 0.55
C TYR A 118 4.07 -6.25 -0.96
N LYS A 119 5.19 -6.39 -1.68
CA LYS A 119 5.20 -6.73 -3.09
C LYS A 119 5.02 -8.23 -3.23
N ASN A 120 3.82 -8.64 -3.63
CA ASN A 120 3.57 -10.04 -3.97
C ASN A 120 4.44 -10.45 -5.17
N SER A 121 4.97 -11.67 -5.12
CA SER A 121 5.69 -12.23 -6.27
C SER A 121 4.73 -12.43 -7.45
N LEU A 122 5.25 -12.39 -8.67
CA LEU A 122 4.44 -12.65 -9.87
C LEU A 122 3.78 -14.03 -9.79
N GLY A 123 4.50 -15.04 -9.28
CA GLY A 123 3.96 -16.39 -9.07
C GLY A 123 2.80 -16.42 -8.07
N GLN A 124 2.93 -15.71 -6.94
CA GLN A 124 1.85 -15.58 -5.95
C GLN A 124 0.61 -14.92 -6.55
N LEU A 125 0.79 -13.90 -7.40
CA LEU A 125 -0.31 -13.24 -8.09
C LEU A 125 -1.00 -14.18 -9.09
N ILE A 126 -0.25 -14.93 -9.88
CA ILE A 126 -0.81 -15.89 -10.86
C ILE A 126 -1.57 -17.00 -10.12
N ILE A 127 -0.96 -17.59 -9.08
CA ILE A 127 -1.59 -18.67 -8.31
C ILE A 127 -2.85 -18.18 -7.58
N SER A 128 -2.83 -16.95 -7.05
CA SER A 128 -4.01 -16.39 -6.36
C SER A 128 -5.23 -16.23 -7.26
N LYS A 129 -5.04 -16.17 -8.59
CA LYS A 129 -6.12 -16.05 -9.59
C LYS A 129 -6.71 -17.39 -10.03
N ILE A 130 -6.16 -18.53 -9.59
CA ILE A 130 -6.72 -19.85 -9.90
C ILE A 130 -8.08 -19.97 -9.19
N PRO A 131 -9.17 -20.31 -9.90
CA PRO A 131 -10.49 -20.39 -9.30
C PRO A 131 -10.56 -21.45 -8.21
N PHE A 132 -11.37 -21.20 -7.17
CA PHE A 132 -11.65 -22.06 -6.01
C PHE A 132 -10.47 -22.35 -5.08
N VAL A 133 -9.30 -22.73 -5.60
CA VAL A 133 -8.12 -23.16 -4.82
C VAL A 133 -7.00 -22.14 -4.76
N GLY A 134 -6.98 -21.12 -5.64
CA GLY A 134 -5.85 -20.20 -5.80
C GLY A 134 -5.47 -19.43 -4.54
N GLY A 135 -6.46 -18.89 -3.82
CA GLY A 135 -6.21 -18.19 -2.55
C GLY A 135 -5.70 -19.11 -1.43
N TRP A 136 -6.08 -20.39 -1.43
CA TRP A 136 -5.53 -21.37 -0.50
C TRP A 136 -4.10 -21.78 -0.89
N LEU A 137 -3.86 -22.08 -2.16
CA LEU A 137 -2.54 -22.42 -2.70
C LEU A 137 -1.54 -21.27 -2.50
N ALA A 138 -1.93 -20.02 -2.78
CA ALA A 138 -1.07 -18.87 -2.60
C ALA A 138 -0.65 -18.70 -1.14
N ARG A 139 -1.56 -18.89 -0.17
CA ARG A 139 -1.24 -18.83 1.26
C ARG A 139 -0.33 -19.98 1.72
N LYS A 140 -0.52 -21.18 1.17
CA LYS A 140 0.27 -22.36 1.51
C LYS A 140 1.68 -22.30 0.92
N LEU A 141 1.82 -21.85 -0.33
CA LEU A 141 3.10 -21.78 -1.05
C LEU A 141 3.90 -20.52 -0.71
N TYR A 142 3.23 -19.43 -0.33
CA TYR A 142 3.86 -18.15 0.05
C TYR A 142 3.44 -17.74 1.47
N PRO A 143 3.83 -18.51 2.50
CA PRO A 143 3.49 -18.15 3.87
C PRO A 143 4.19 -16.86 4.29
N VAL A 144 3.50 -16.06 5.11
CA VAL A 144 4.13 -14.97 5.85
C VAL A 144 4.94 -15.60 6.98
N THR A 145 6.26 -15.59 6.85
CA THR A 145 7.20 -16.15 7.83
C THR A 145 7.66 -15.08 8.81
N TYR A 146 8.15 -15.49 9.99
CA TYR A 146 8.80 -14.57 10.94
C TYR A 146 9.92 -13.78 10.28
N TYR A 147 10.74 -14.42 9.44
CA TYR A 147 11.77 -13.73 8.66
C TYR A 147 11.22 -12.59 7.79
N LYS A 148 10.05 -12.75 7.15
CA LYS A 148 9.42 -11.66 6.38
C LYS A 148 8.92 -10.54 7.27
N ILE A 149 8.32 -10.87 8.42
CA ILE A 149 7.84 -9.89 9.39
C ILE A 149 9.02 -9.09 9.94
N ASP A 150 10.06 -9.77 10.43
CA ASP A 150 11.24 -9.12 11.01
C ASP A 150 11.98 -8.26 9.99
N THR A 151 12.08 -8.73 8.73
CA THR A 151 12.69 -7.93 7.66
C THR A 151 11.87 -6.68 7.34
N ALA A 152 10.54 -6.78 7.40
CA ALA A 152 9.66 -5.63 7.23
C ALA A 152 9.83 -4.63 8.39
N SER A 153 9.88 -5.13 9.63
CA SER A 153 10.12 -4.30 10.82
C SER A 153 11.47 -3.59 10.76
N MET A 154 12.55 -4.28 10.37
CA MET A 154 13.86 -3.66 10.16
C MET A 154 13.80 -2.49 9.16
N PHE A 155 13.11 -2.69 8.04
CA PHE A 155 12.98 -1.64 7.03
C PHE A 155 12.09 -0.48 7.48
N ILE A 156 11.00 -0.75 8.19
CA ILE A 156 10.15 0.28 8.79
C ILE A 156 10.95 1.10 9.80
N SER A 157 11.65 0.46 10.74
CA SER A 157 12.41 1.16 11.78
C SER A 157 13.42 2.13 11.15
N TYR A 158 14.11 1.69 10.11
CA TYR A 158 15.02 2.52 9.34
C TYR A 158 14.32 3.69 8.64
N ALA A 159 13.28 3.39 7.85
CA ALA A 159 12.62 4.41 7.03
C ALA A 159 11.88 5.43 7.90
N GLN A 160 11.29 4.99 9.01
CA GLN A 160 10.67 5.86 10.01
C GLN A 160 11.71 6.74 10.70
N ALA A 161 12.87 6.22 11.06
CA ALA A 161 13.94 7.03 11.64
C ALA A 161 14.39 8.14 10.69
N ALA A 162 14.55 7.83 9.39
CA ALA A 162 14.84 8.83 8.36
C ALA A 162 13.73 9.89 8.24
N VAL A 163 12.46 9.47 8.22
CA VAL A 163 11.31 10.40 8.19
C VAL A 163 11.31 11.32 9.42
N LEU A 164 11.45 10.77 10.62
CA LEU A 164 11.44 11.54 11.86
C LEU A 164 12.62 12.51 11.94
N LYS A 165 13.81 12.10 11.51
CA LYS A 165 14.98 12.98 11.46
C LYS A 165 14.75 14.17 10.53
N VAL A 166 14.25 13.93 9.32
CA VAL A 166 13.93 15.02 8.39
C VAL A 166 12.87 15.95 8.95
N ILE A 167 11.85 15.40 9.62
CA ILE A 167 10.84 16.22 10.33
C ILE A 167 11.50 17.06 11.43
N ASP A 168 12.39 16.48 12.23
CA ASP A 168 13.08 17.19 13.30
C ASP A 168 13.97 18.32 12.75
N ASP A 169 14.68 18.08 11.64
CA ASP A 169 15.54 19.06 10.98
C ASP A 169 14.73 20.24 10.39
N ILE A 170 13.61 19.97 9.71
CA ILE A 170 12.76 21.01 9.13
C ILE A 170 11.97 21.78 10.20
N THR A 171 11.49 21.11 11.26
CA THR A 171 10.75 21.78 12.34
C THR A 171 11.68 22.66 13.18
N LYS A 172 12.90 22.18 13.46
CA LYS A 172 13.92 22.97 14.16
C LYS A 172 14.36 24.20 13.37
N SER A 173 14.58 24.06 12.05
CA SER A 173 14.99 25.20 11.21
C SER A 173 13.91 26.26 11.05
N GLN A 174 12.62 25.87 11.02
CA GLN A 174 11.51 26.81 10.94
C GLN A 174 10.96 27.28 12.31
N GLY A 175 11.49 26.76 13.42
CA GLY A 175 11.04 27.13 14.77
C GLY A 175 9.63 26.63 15.11
N VAL A 176 9.20 25.53 14.50
CA VAL A 176 7.88 24.92 14.72
C VAL A 176 7.96 23.89 15.85
N ARG A 177 6.82 23.62 16.51
CA ARG A 177 6.66 22.55 17.50
C ARG A 177 7.23 21.23 16.98
N ALA A 178 8.03 20.56 17.81
CA ALA A 178 8.46 19.19 17.58
C ALA A 178 7.32 18.17 17.83
N LEU A 179 7.40 17.02 17.15
CA LEU A 179 6.46 15.92 17.38
C LEU A 179 6.61 15.34 18.79
N SER A 180 5.49 15.10 19.46
CA SER A 180 5.41 14.37 20.71
C SER A 180 5.72 12.89 20.54
N GLU A 181 6.10 12.22 21.64
CA GLU A 181 6.39 10.78 21.64
C GLU A 181 5.23 9.90 21.16
N GLN A 182 3.99 10.36 21.33
CA GLN A 182 2.81 9.64 20.86
C GLN A 182 2.65 9.78 19.35
N GLU A 183 2.82 11.00 18.82
CA GLU A 183 2.76 11.28 17.38
C GLU A 183 3.88 10.57 16.61
N ARG A 184 5.04 10.29 17.22
CA ARG A 184 6.15 9.57 16.57
C ARG A 184 5.89 8.08 16.34
N LYS A 185 4.95 7.48 17.09
CA LYS A 185 4.73 6.02 17.11
C LYS A 185 3.81 5.56 15.96
N PRO A 186 4.22 4.57 15.14
CA PRO A 186 3.37 4.01 14.11
C PRO A 186 2.19 3.22 14.67
N THR A 187 1.06 3.25 13.98
CA THR A 187 -0.06 2.34 14.27
C THR A 187 0.28 0.94 13.75
N LEU A 188 0.60 0.03 14.67
CA LEU A 188 0.72 -1.39 14.37
C LEU A 188 -0.67 -1.97 14.15
N GLN A 189 -0.94 -2.49 12.96
CA GLN A 189 -2.11 -3.34 12.76
C GLN A 189 -1.80 -4.71 13.35
N ASP A 190 -2.84 -5.38 13.85
CA ASP A 190 -2.71 -6.75 14.35
C ASP A 190 -2.26 -7.66 13.19
N ILE A 191 -0.96 -7.99 13.20
CA ILE A 191 -0.29 -8.79 12.19
C ILE A 191 -0.83 -10.22 12.12
N PHE A 192 -1.59 -10.65 13.13
CA PHE A 192 -2.18 -11.98 13.23
C PHE A 192 -3.65 -12.03 12.79
N LYS A 193 -4.30 -10.87 12.59
CA LYS A 193 -5.69 -10.80 12.13
C LYS A 193 -5.74 -11.11 10.64
N ARG A 194 -6.08 -12.37 10.31
CA ARG A 194 -6.25 -12.88 8.94
C ARG A 194 -7.68 -12.74 8.45
#